data_AF-A0A821FYC3-F1
#
_entry.id   AF-A0A821FYC3-F1
#
_cell.length_a   1.000
_cell.length_b   1.000
_cell.length_c   1.000
_cell.angle_alpha   90.00
_cell.angle_beta   90.00
_cell.angle_gamma   90.00
#
_symmetry.space_group_name_H-M   'P 1'
#
loop_
_entity.id
_entity.type
_entity.pdbx_description
1 polymer ?
#
loop_
_entity_poly.entity_id
_entity_poly.type
_entity_poly.pdbx_seq_one_letter_code
_entity_poly.pdbx_strand_id
1 'polypeptide(L)'
;MESAAAKSLNLNVHFIPKSSTDSALSFLRSPFGQRLKNKNTFRIVTDMNRENEKQTHNAGARLIRALRELGFENECMVFTSDERKAKQYLRSELKSEDPESVVVTIDTSKLREFVDFGRSPGAAYQSNTASSSAASKYEIPPNQNNCVLLTTGSFNPVHPGHFRILRRAKDYFEREYEPQWNVLAGYISPTHDSYVLSKLTDAAWIPATDRCKLIEGAIKHEGVALSSWVAISRGESEWPAGFVDFDEVTENFRDFLNFTLVNKKKFVKYPINVIYVCGLDHFNKCPAVARMTKQDYIASAIVYRSGYEEQHIRNSSKASGVIYVSLTGERDDLSEM
;
A
#
# COMPACT_ATOMS: atom_id res chain seq x y z
N MET A 1 4.51 5.69 -7.76
CA MET A 1 3.60 6.67 -8.39
C MET A 1 2.79 6.11 -9.56
N GLU A 2 3.18 5.00 -10.21
CA GLU A 2 2.34 4.34 -11.24
C GLU A 2 1.31 3.34 -10.67
N SER A 3 1.48 2.81 -9.45
CA SER A 3 0.50 1.93 -8.80
C SER A 3 -0.84 2.62 -8.49
N ALA A 4 -0.85 3.96 -8.40
CA ALA A 4 -2.08 4.72 -8.23
C ALA A 4 -2.87 4.89 -9.55
N ALA A 5 -2.26 4.61 -10.71
CA ALA A 5 -2.90 4.68 -12.03
C ALA A 5 -3.74 3.46 -12.34
N ALA A 6 -3.28 2.26 -11.95
CA ALA A 6 -3.96 1.00 -12.26
C ALA A 6 -5.16 0.72 -11.34
N LYS A 7 -5.21 1.29 -10.13
CA LYS A 7 -6.34 1.14 -9.17
C LYS A 7 -7.41 2.24 -9.28
N SER A 8 -7.37 3.08 -10.33
CA SER A 8 -8.13 4.35 -10.42
C SER A 8 -9.53 4.27 -11.04
N LEU A 9 -10.19 3.11 -11.03
CA LEU A 9 -11.59 3.05 -11.50
C LEU A 9 -12.64 3.34 -10.43
N ASN A 10 -12.31 3.37 -9.13
CA ASN A 10 -13.30 3.71 -8.08
C ASN A 10 -12.73 4.22 -6.73
N LEU A 11 -11.45 4.62 -6.65
CA LEU A 11 -10.90 5.17 -5.41
C LEU A 11 -10.85 6.69 -5.46
N ASN A 12 -11.54 7.31 -4.50
CA ASN A 12 -11.44 8.73 -4.20
C ASN A 12 -9.98 9.06 -3.87
N VAL A 13 -9.29 9.77 -4.75
CA VAL A 13 -7.90 10.15 -4.49
C VAL A 13 -7.93 11.36 -3.57
N HIS A 14 -7.46 11.16 -2.35
CA HIS A 14 -7.31 12.19 -1.35
C HIS A 14 -5.83 12.60 -1.24
N PHE A 15 -5.58 13.91 -1.38
CA PHE A 15 -4.49 14.62 -0.71
C PHE A 15 -3.02 14.41 -1.15
N ILE A 16 -2.37 15.47 -1.69
CA ILE A 16 -0.89 15.62 -1.77
C ILE A 16 -0.53 17.14 -1.81
N PRO A 17 0.48 17.66 -1.09
CA PRO A 17 1.01 17.32 0.24
C PRO A 17 1.16 18.57 1.15
N LYS A 18 1.24 18.36 2.49
CA LYS A 18 1.68 19.38 3.45
C LYS A 18 3.16 19.76 3.33
N SER A 19 3.91 19.14 2.40
CA SER A 19 5.38 19.26 2.35
C SER A 19 5.89 20.36 1.43
N SER A 20 5.34 20.63 0.24
CA SER A 20 5.66 21.85 -0.54
C SER A 20 4.76 22.01 -1.77
N THR A 21 4.60 23.25 -2.23
CA THR A 21 3.88 23.60 -3.47
C THR A 21 4.54 22.94 -4.68
N ASP A 22 5.88 22.93 -4.74
CA ASP A 22 6.61 22.41 -5.89
C ASP A 22 6.46 20.89 -6.03
N SER A 23 6.48 20.15 -4.91
CA SER A 23 6.20 18.71 -4.92
C SER A 23 4.76 18.42 -5.37
N ALA A 24 3.79 19.22 -4.91
CA ALA A 24 2.39 19.11 -5.33
C ALA A 24 2.25 19.30 -6.85
N LEU A 25 2.84 20.38 -7.37
CA LEU A 25 2.77 20.71 -8.79
C LEU A 25 3.52 19.71 -9.67
N SER A 26 4.63 19.17 -9.19
CA SER A 26 5.38 18.12 -9.91
C SER A 26 4.52 16.86 -10.09
N PHE A 27 3.79 16.46 -9.04
CA PHE A 27 2.82 15.37 -9.13
C PHE A 27 1.68 15.71 -10.11
N LEU A 28 1.08 16.89 -9.99
CA LEU A 28 -0.07 17.30 -10.81
C LEU A 28 0.28 17.45 -12.30
N ARG A 29 1.51 17.83 -12.62
CA ARG A 29 2.04 17.90 -14.00
C ARG A 29 2.40 16.53 -14.57
N SER A 30 2.59 15.52 -13.73
CA SER A 30 2.90 14.17 -14.21
C SER A 30 1.74 13.57 -15.00
N PRO A 31 1.98 12.59 -15.89
CA PRO A 31 0.92 11.86 -16.59
C PRO A 31 -0.12 11.25 -15.63
N PHE A 32 0.28 10.91 -14.40
CA PHE A 32 -0.65 10.41 -13.39
C PHE A 32 -1.55 11.51 -12.81
N GLY A 33 -0.98 12.65 -12.42
CA GLY A 33 -1.77 13.79 -11.92
C GLY A 33 -2.76 14.31 -12.95
N GLN A 34 -2.36 14.37 -14.22
CA GLN A 34 -3.25 14.80 -15.31
C GLN A 34 -4.45 13.84 -15.53
N ARG A 35 -4.33 12.55 -15.21
CA ARG A 35 -5.49 11.61 -15.28
C ARG A 35 -6.58 11.91 -14.24
N LEU A 36 -6.22 12.58 -13.15
CA LEU A 36 -7.13 12.94 -12.07
C LEU A 36 -7.83 14.29 -12.31
N LYS A 37 -7.37 15.05 -13.30
CA LYS A 37 -7.91 16.36 -13.68
C LYS A 37 -9.41 16.28 -13.92
N ASN A 38 -10.15 17.11 -13.20
CA ASN A 38 -11.60 17.29 -13.29
C ASN A 38 -12.42 16.02 -12.99
N LYS A 39 -11.81 15.00 -12.38
CA LYS A 39 -12.53 13.84 -11.86
C LYS A 39 -13.26 14.23 -10.57
N ASN A 40 -14.56 13.96 -10.50
CA ASN A 40 -15.37 14.15 -9.30
C ASN A 40 -14.87 13.36 -8.08
N THR A 41 -14.14 12.27 -8.30
CA THR A 41 -13.49 11.47 -7.26
C THR A 41 -12.15 12.04 -6.78
N PHE A 42 -11.68 13.14 -7.35
CA PHE A 42 -10.43 13.78 -6.95
C PHE A 42 -10.69 15.13 -6.30
N ARG A 43 -10.34 15.23 -5.02
CA ARG A 43 -10.46 16.45 -4.21
C ARG A 43 -9.12 16.86 -3.63
N ILE A 44 -8.91 18.15 -3.51
CA ILE A 44 -7.64 18.72 -3.10
C ILE A 44 -7.84 19.42 -1.76
N VAL A 45 -7.01 19.08 -0.77
CA VAL A 45 -6.97 19.82 0.49
C VAL A 45 -5.56 20.36 0.68
N THR A 46 -5.44 21.62 1.08
CA THR A 46 -4.16 22.26 1.38
C THR A 46 -4.23 23.03 2.70
N ASP A 47 -3.09 23.14 3.39
CA ASP A 47 -2.94 24.15 4.43
C ASP A 47 -2.67 25.52 3.80
N MET A 48 -3.08 26.60 4.46
CA MET A 48 -2.75 27.96 4.02
C MET A 48 -1.28 28.30 4.24
N ASN A 49 -0.74 27.85 5.38
CA ASN A 49 0.63 28.15 5.80
C ASN A 49 1.56 26.95 5.62
N ARG A 50 2.79 27.19 5.13
CA ARG A 50 3.87 26.20 5.02
C ARG A 50 5.22 26.85 5.31
N GLU A 51 5.83 26.48 6.44
CA GLU A 51 7.04 27.15 6.97
C GLU A 51 8.28 26.98 6.10
N ASN A 52 8.31 25.95 5.26
CA ASN A 52 9.43 25.62 4.41
C ASN A 52 9.33 26.20 2.99
N GLU A 53 8.43 27.14 2.75
CA GLU A 53 8.29 27.87 1.47
C GLU A 53 8.65 29.35 1.61
N LYS A 54 9.21 29.97 0.56
CA LYS A 54 9.60 31.40 0.59
C LYS A 54 8.46 32.34 0.97
N GLN A 55 7.22 32.00 0.61
CA GLN A 55 6.02 32.77 0.98
C GLN A 55 5.14 31.88 1.85
N THR A 56 5.53 31.79 3.13
CA THR A 56 4.99 30.80 4.06
C THR A 56 3.51 30.97 4.35
N HIS A 57 2.93 32.16 4.18
CA HIS A 57 1.61 32.52 4.70
C HIS A 57 0.47 32.43 3.68
N ASN A 58 0.77 32.27 2.39
CA ASN A 58 -0.22 32.16 1.31
C ASN A 58 0.02 30.92 0.42
N ALA A 59 0.79 29.94 0.90
CA ALA A 59 1.20 28.76 0.14
C ALA A 59 -0.01 27.97 -0.40
N GLY A 60 -1.08 27.84 0.41
CA GLY A 60 -2.31 27.18 -0.02
C GLY A 60 -3.01 27.91 -1.16
N ALA A 61 -3.12 29.24 -1.07
CA ALA A 61 -3.74 30.05 -2.13
C ALA A 61 -2.95 29.99 -3.44
N ARG A 62 -1.61 30.04 -3.36
CA ARG A 62 -0.73 29.87 -4.52
C ARG A 62 -0.84 28.51 -5.19
N LEU A 63 -0.94 27.43 -4.39
CA LEU A 63 -1.15 26.09 -4.94
C LEU A 63 -2.48 26.03 -5.70
N ILE A 64 -3.54 26.60 -5.14
CA ILE A 64 -4.86 26.63 -5.80
C ILE A 64 -4.81 27.45 -7.09
N ARG A 65 -4.14 28.61 -7.11
CA ARG A 65 -3.94 29.37 -8.34
C ARG A 65 -3.24 28.54 -9.41
N ALA A 66 -2.13 27.90 -9.06
CA ALA A 66 -1.38 27.06 -9.99
C ALA A 66 -2.19 25.84 -10.47
N LEU A 67 -3.08 25.29 -9.64
CA LEU A 67 -4.04 24.25 -10.05
C LEU A 67 -5.00 24.75 -11.12
N ARG A 68 -5.59 25.95 -10.94
CA ARG A 68 -6.48 26.58 -11.92
C ARG A 68 -5.74 26.91 -13.23
N GLU A 69 -4.51 27.40 -13.15
CA GLU A 69 -3.64 27.64 -14.32
C GLU A 69 -3.33 26.33 -15.09
N LEU A 70 -3.20 25.20 -14.38
CA LEU A 70 -3.07 23.87 -14.98
C LEU A 70 -4.42 23.31 -15.50
N GLY A 71 -5.52 24.03 -15.32
CA GLY A 71 -6.88 23.68 -15.75
C GLY A 71 -7.60 22.67 -14.85
N PHE A 72 -7.14 22.45 -13.61
CA PHE A 72 -7.88 21.63 -12.65
C PHE A 72 -9.05 22.43 -12.09
N GLU A 73 -10.27 21.95 -12.30
CA GLU A 73 -11.53 22.49 -11.77
C GLU A 73 -12.04 21.68 -10.56
N ASN A 74 -11.24 20.72 -10.09
CA ASN A 74 -11.56 19.90 -8.93
C ASN A 74 -11.89 20.75 -7.69
N GLU A 75 -12.77 20.20 -6.85
CA GLU A 75 -13.12 20.79 -5.55
C GLU A 75 -11.86 20.91 -4.68
N CYS A 76 -11.65 22.11 -4.14
CA CYS A 76 -10.50 22.45 -3.32
C CYS A 76 -10.97 22.89 -1.93
N MET A 77 -10.25 22.46 -0.90
CA MET A 77 -10.42 22.92 0.46
C MET A 77 -9.10 23.49 1.03
N VAL A 78 -9.20 24.63 1.69
CA VAL A 78 -8.14 25.15 2.57
C VAL A 78 -8.49 24.83 4.02
N PHE A 79 -7.66 24.01 4.66
CA PHE A 79 -7.72 23.79 6.09
C PHE A 79 -6.73 24.76 6.78
N THR A 80 -7.21 25.59 7.70
CA THR A 80 -6.42 26.68 8.28
C THR A 80 -6.76 26.88 9.76
N SER A 81 -5.93 27.63 10.48
CA SER A 81 -6.27 28.12 11.83
C SER A 81 -7.01 29.48 11.79
N ASP A 82 -6.98 30.18 10.65
CA ASP A 82 -7.64 31.47 10.45
C ASP A 82 -8.34 31.51 9.08
N GLU A 83 -9.67 31.38 9.10
CA GLU A 83 -10.52 31.36 7.91
C GLU A 83 -10.57 32.72 7.22
N ARG A 84 -10.62 33.82 7.99
CA ARG A 84 -10.73 35.19 7.46
C ARG A 84 -9.47 35.54 6.67
N LYS A 85 -8.31 35.27 7.26
CA LYS A 85 -7.01 35.52 6.62
C LYS A 85 -6.81 34.64 5.38
N ALA A 86 -7.22 33.38 5.44
CA ALA A 86 -7.18 32.49 4.28
C ALA A 86 -8.06 32.99 3.12
N LYS A 87 -9.29 33.44 3.40
CA LYS A 87 -10.19 34.04 2.39
C LYS A 87 -9.60 35.30 1.77
N GLN A 88 -8.93 36.14 2.56
CA GLN A 88 -8.23 37.32 2.04
C GLN A 88 -7.12 36.94 1.06
N TYR A 89 -6.29 35.95 1.39
CA TYR A 89 -5.23 35.48 0.48
C TYR A 89 -5.78 34.81 -0.78
N LEU A 90 -6.89 34.06 -0.68
CA LEU A 90 -7.53 33.50 -1.86
C LEU A 90 -8.04 34.60 -2.80
N ARG A 91 -8.63 35.66 -2.26
CA ARG A 91 -9.09 36.81 -3.06
C ARG A 91 -7.95 37.62 -3.69
N SER A 92 -6.77 37.66 -3.08
CA SER A 92 -5.61 38.34 -3.66
C SER A 92 -4.90 37.50 -4.72
N GLU A 93 -4.95 36.17 -4.62
CA GLU A 93 -4.22 35.28 -5.53
C GLU A 93 -5.08 34.77 -6.69
N LEU A 94 -6.40 34.67 -6.53
CA LEU A 94 -7.32 34.11 -7.54
C LEU A 94 -8.13 35.21 -8.25
N LYS A 95 -8.58 34.92 -9.47
CA LYS A 95 -9.46 35.82 -10.25
C LYS A 95 -10.83 35.95 -9.58
N SER A 96 -11.60 37.00 -9.86
CA SER A 96 -12.80 37.41 -9.09
C SER A 96 -13.87 36.35 -8.82
N GLU A 97 -13.95 35.28 -9.62
CA GLU A 97 -14.99 34.24 -9.51
C GLU A 97 -14.49 32.93 -8.88
N ASP A 98 -13.17 32.71 -8.83
CA ASP A 98 -12.55 31.47 -8.33
C ASP A 98 -12.54 31.30 -6.80
N PRO A 99 -12.37 32.35 -5.96
CA PRO A 99 -12.27 32.21 -4.50
C PRO A 99 -13.49 31.56 -3.86
N GLU A 100 -14.69 31.80 -4.39
CA GLU A 100 -15.93 31.30 -3.83
C GLU A 100 -16.16 29.80 -4.17
N SER A 101 -15.37 29.25 -5.12
CA SER A 101 -15.35 27.80 -5.44
C SER A 101 -14.51 26.97 -4.46
N VAL A 102 -13.79 27.62 -3.53
CA VAL A 102 -12.86 26.99 -2.59
C VAL A 102 -13.46 26.96 -1.20
N VAL A 103 -13.60 25.76 -0.63
CA VAL A 103 -14.06 25.61 0.76
C VAL A 103 -12.94 26.00 1.71
N VAL A 104 -13.17 26.95 2.62
CA VAL A 104 -12.20 27.29 3.67
C VAL A 104 -12.80 26.88 5.01
N THR A 105 -12.04 26.16 5.83
CA THR A 105 -12.52 25.73 7.14
C THR A 105 -11.41 25.61 8.18
N ILE A 106 -11.76 25.89 9.43
CA ILE A 106 -10.98 25.52 10.62
C ILE A 106 -11.54 24.25 11.29
N ASP A 107 -12.74 23.83 10.89
CA ASP A 107 -13.47 22.72 11.47
C ASP A 107 -13.02 21.38 10.87
N THR A 108 -12.52 20.51 11.74
CA THR A 108 -12.07 19.16 11.39
C THR A 108 -13.23 18.28 10.91
N SER A 109 -14.46 18.54 11.34
CA SER A 109 -15.66 17.80 10.91
C SER A 109 -15.99 18.10 9.46
N LYS A 110 -15.96 19.38 9.04
CA LYS A 110 -16.09 19.78 7.63
C LYS A 110 -14.97 19.23 6.77
N LEU A 111 -13.74 19.19 7.29
CA LEU A 111 -12.63 18.53 6.60
C LEU A 111 -12.92 17.03 6.39
N ARG A 112 -13.46 16.34 7.40
CA ARG A 112 -13.84 14.93 7.29
C ARG A 112 -14.95 14.73 6.27
N GLU A 113 -15.99 15.56 6.27
CA GLU A 113 -17.08 15.49 5.28
C GLU A 113 -16.60 15.76 3.86
N PHE A 114 -15.75 16.78 3.69
CA PHE A 114 -15.15 17.09 2.40
C PHE A 114 -14.25 15.98 1.88
N VAL A 115 -13.64 15.20 2.77
CA VAL A 115 -12.86 14.01 2.41
C VAL A 115 -13.77 12.77 2.26
N ASP A 116 -14.86 12.64 3.01
CA ASP A 116 -15.73 11.45 3.06
C ASP A 116 -17.07 11.67 2.33
N PHE A 117 -17.00 12.03 1.05
CA PHE A 117 -18.15 12.39 0.22
C PHE A 117 -18.88 11.20 -0.43
N GLY A 118 -18.60 9.98 0.05
CA GLY A 118 -19.31 8.76 -0.34
C GLY A 118 -20.51 8.43 0.56
N ARG A 119 -20.81 9.23 1.59
CA ARG A 119 -21.93 9.00 2.51
C ARG A 119 -23.13 9.87 2.16
N SER A 120 -24.29 9.24 1.98
CA SER A 120 -25.57 9.95 1.89
C SER A 120 -25.83 10.76 3.17
N PRO A 121 -26.29 12.02 3.06
CA PRO A 121 -26.55 12.86 4.22
C PRO A 121 -27.81 12.38 4.95
N GLY A 122 -27.65 11.90 6.20
CA GLY A 122 -28.80 11.49 7.02
C GLY A 122 -28.50 10.72 8.31
N ALA A 123 -27.31 10.14 8.49
CA ALA A 123 -26.98 9.41 9.71
C ALA A 123 -26.39 10.34 10.77
N ALA A 124 -27.27 11.03 11.52
CA ALA A 124 -26.89 11.81 12.69
C ALA A 124 -26.23 10.93 13.77
N TYR A 125 -25.18 11.47 14.38
CA TYR A 125 -24.40 10.83 15.44
C TYR A 125 -25.20 10.82 16.74
N GLN A 126 -25.85 9.70 17.09
CA GLN A 126 -26.34 9.48 18.45
C GLN A 126 -25.25 8.78 19.26
N SER A 127 -24.72 9.50 20.24
CA SER A 127 -23.94 8.94 21.35
C SER A 127 -24.82 8.02 22.17
N ASN A 128 -24.41 6.77 22.40
CA ASN A 128 -24.95 6.02 23.53
C ASN A 128 -23.88 5.18 24.23
N THR A 129 -23.80 5.46 25.51
CA THR A 129 -23.16 4.74 26.60
C THR A 129 -23.94 3.47 26.99
N ALA A 130 -23.19 2.48 27.50
CA ALA A 130 -23.60 1.36 28.38
C ALA A 130 -24.05 -0.01 27.80
N SER A 131 -23.26 -1.02 28.20
CA SER A 131 -23.52 -2.41 28.68
C SER A 131 -24.42 -3.43 27.94
N SER A 132 -23.75 -4.55 27.61
CA SER A 132 -24.14 -5.98 27.66
C SER A 132 -25.55 -6.46 27.27
N SER A 133 -25.62 -7.30 26.23
CA SER A 133 -25.81 -8.78 26.31
C SER A 133 -26.59 -9.36 25.11
N ALA A 134 -26.27 -10.62 24.81
CA ALA A 134 -26.95 -11.60 23.96
C ALA A 134 -27.07 -11.35 22.44
N ALA A 135 -26.62 -12.38 21.71
CA ALA A 135 -26.50 -12.48 20.27
C ALA A 135 -27.82 -12.25 19.50
N SER A 136 -27.75 -11.42 18.46
CA SER A 136 -28.53 -11.61 17.24
C SER A 136 -27.64 -11.32 16.02
N LYS A 137 -27.88 -12.10 14.96
CA LYS A 137 -27.11 -12.20 13.72
C LYS A 137 -26.71 -10.82 13.15
N TYR A 138 -25.45 -10.45 13.29
CA TYR A 138 -24.83 -9.45 12.45
C TYR A 138 -24.09 -10.19 11.34
N GLU A 139 -24.52 -10.00 10.09
CA GLU A 139 -23.72 -10.34 8.93
C GLU A 139 -22.32 -9.76 9.10
N ILE A 140 -21.31 -10.63 9.00
CA ILE A 140 -19.90 -10.26 9.13
C ILE A 140 -19.58 -9.33 7.94
N PRO A 141 -19.21 -8.06 8.16
CA PRO A 141 -18.80 -7.20 7.05
C PRO A 141 -17.51 -7.77 6.42
N PRO A 142 -17.30 -7.65 5.10
CA PRO A 142 -16.22 -8.29 4.33
C PRO A 142 -14.76 -7.91 4.70
N ASN A 143 -14.54 -7.20 5.81
CA ASN A 143 -13.26 -6.57 6.17
C ASN A 143 -12.50 -7.26 7.32
N GLN A 144 -12.89 -8.46 7.79
CA GLN A 144 -12.16 -9.15 8.87
C GLN A 144 -10.94 -9.95 8.40
N ASN A 145 -10.89 -10.38 7.13
CA ASN A 145 -9.83 -11.26 6.61
C ASN A 145 -8.96 -10.57 5.54
N ASN A 146 -8.61 -9.30 5.74
CA ASN A 146 -7.73 -8.60 4.83
C ASN A 146 -6.28 -9.03 5.05
N CYS A 147 -5.55 -9.24 3.96
CA CYS A 147 -4.12 -9.53 4.01
C CYS A 147 -3.30 -8.84 2.93
N VAL A 148 -2.00 -8.79 3.19
CA VAL A 148 -0.97 -8.35 2.27
C VAL A 148 0.08 -9.45 2.17
N LEU A 149 0.47 -9.80 0.95
CA LEU A 149 1.53 -10.78 0.70
C LEU A 149 2.88 -10.07 0.69
N LEU A 150 3.88 -10.68 1.31
CA LEU A 150 5.27 -10.19 1.33
C LEU A 150 6.21 -11.33 0.96
N THR A 151 7.14 -11.10 0.04
CA THR A 151 8.25 -12.03 -0.22
C THR A 151 9.56 -11.28 -0.20
N THR A 152 10.57 -11.83 0.46
CA THR A 152 11.92 -11.27 0.53
C THR A 152 12.89 -12.16 -0.26
N GLY A 153 14.07 -11.62 -0.60
CA GLY A 153 15.09 -12.42 -1.26
C GLY A 153 16.17 -11.62 -1.98
N SER A 154 17.13 -12.35 -2.54
CA SER A 154 18.23 -11.74 -3.29
C SER A 154 17.75 -11.12 -4.60
N PHE A 155 16.83 -11.76 -5.33
CA PHE A 155 16.36 -11.35 -6.66
C PHE A 155 17.51 -10.94 -7.60
N ASN A 156 18.47 -11.85 -7.76
CA ASN A 156 19.72 -11.63 -8.48
C ASN A 156 19.87 -12.58 -9.71
N PRO A 157 19.13 -12.34 -10.82
CA PRO A 157 18.06 -11.37 -11.01
C PRO A 157 16.68 -11.89 -10.58
N VAL A 158 15.65 -11.03 -10.66
CA VAL A 158 14.24 -11.46 -10.61
C VAL A 158 13.90 -12.31 -11.83
N HIS A 159 13.03 -13.32 -11.67
CA HIS A 159 12.56 -14.21 -12.74
C HIS A 159 11.08 -14.60 -12.53
N PRO A 160 10.39 -15.17 -13.54
CA PRO A 160 8.95 -15.47 -13.49
C PRO A 160 8.50 -16.31 -12.29
N GLY A 161 9.36 -17.21 -11.81
CA GLY A 161 9.09 -18.01 -10.61
C GLY A 161 8.73 -17.21 -9.35
N HIS A 162 9.29 -16.00 -9.16
CA HIS A 162 8.96 -15.14 -8.01
C HIS A 162 7.53 -14.59 -8.11
N PHE A 163 7.07 -14.27 -9.31
CA PHE A 163 5.69 -13.81 -9.51
C PHE A 163 4.70 -14.96 -9.42
N ARG A 164 5.09 -16.15 -9.90
CA ARG A 164 4.25 -17.34 -9.86
C ARG A 164 3.88 -17.74 -8.42
N ILE A 165 4.82 -17.69 -7.47
CA ILE A 165 4.51 -18.00 -6.07
C ILE A 165 3.55 -16.97 -5.45
N LEU A 166 3.68 -15.68 -5.80
CA LEU A 166 2.79 -14.63 -5.32
C LEU A 166 1.38 -14.76 -5.90
N ARG A 167 1.26 -14.98 -7.22
CA ARG A 167 -0.04 -15.22 -7.88
C ARG A 167 -0.72 -16.43 -7.27
N ARG A 168 0.01 -17.53 -7.12
CA ARG A 168 -0.55 -18.76 -6.56
C ARG A 168 -1.05 -18.56 -5.13
N ALA A 169 -0.26 -17.88 -4.29
CA ALA A 169 -0.69 -17.53 -2.94
C ALA A 169 -1.95 -16.65 -2.96
N LYS A 170 -2.01 -15.64 -3.84
CA LYS A 170 -3.20 -14.80 -3.99
C LYS A 170 -4.44 -15.61 -4.36
N ASP A 171 -4.34 -16.42 -5.41
CA ASP A 171 -5.46 -17.25 -5.87
C ASP A 171 -5.92 -18.22 -4.78
N TYR A 172 -4.98 -18.82 -4.04
CA TYR A 172 -5.29 -19.71 -2.93
C TYR A 172 -6.11 -18.98 -1.84
N PHE A 173 -5.63 -17.82 -1.37
CA PHE A 173 -6.31 -17.08 -0.31
C PHE A 173 -7.68 -16.55 -0.72
N GLU A 174 -7.84 -16.12 -1.97
CA GLU A 174 -9.09 -15.52 -2.46
C GLU A 174 -10.13 -16.56 -2.89
N ARG A 175 -9.73 -17.80 -3.20
CA ARG A 175 -10.63 -18.78 -3.83
C ARG A 175 -10.71 -20.13 -3.12
N GLU A 176 -9.60 -20.59 -2.53
CA GLU A 176 -9.48 -21.95 -1.99
C GLU A 176 -9.43 -21.99 -0.46
N TYR A 177 -8.89 -20.96 0.18
CA TYR A 177 -8.75 -20.89 1.63
C TYR A 177 -10.11 -20.59 2.29
N GLU A 178 -10.40 -21.26 3.41
CA GLU A 178 -11.65 -21.08 4.16
C GLU A 178 -11.36 -20.70 5.63
N PRO A 179 -11.87 -19.55 6.12
CA PRO A 179 -12.63 -18.56 5.37
C PRO A 179 -11.75 -17.88 4.30
N GLN A 180 -12.37 -17.41 3.22
CA GLN A 180 -11.64 -16.67 2.18
C GLN A 180 -11.05 -15.37 2.73
N TRP A 181 -9.86 -15.04 2.23
CA TRP A 181 -9.11 -13.84 2.60
C TRP A 181 -9.02 -12.89 1.39
N ASN A 182 -9.08 -11.60 1.67
CA ASN A 182 -9.00 -10.57 0.64
C ASN A 182 -7.56 -10.04 0.52
N VAL A 183 -6.92 -10.31 -0.61
CA VAL A 183 -5.51 -9.96 -0.84
C VAL A 183 -5.42 -8.55 -1.41
N LEU A 184 -5.11 -7.59 -0.54
CA LEU A 184 -5.09 -6.16 -0.86
C LEU A 184 -3.91 -5.74 -1.73
N ALA A 185 -2.75 -6.37 -1.49
CA ALA A 185 -1.50 -6.09 -2.17
C ALA A 185 -0.48 -7.23 -2.00
N GLY A 186 0.51 -7.24 -2.89
CA GLY A 186 1.71 -8.07 -2.79
C GLY A 186 2.96 -7.18 -2.82
N TYR A 187 3.97 -7.52 -2.04
CA TYR A 187 5.23 -6.80 -1.98
C TYR A 187 6.40 -7.73 -2.22
N ILE A 188 7.28 -7.33 -3.13
CA ILE A 188 8.60 -7.94 -3.32
C ILE A 188 9.61 -7.04 -2.62
N SER A 189 10.29 -7.56 -1.61
CA SER A 189 11.28 -6.84 -0.80
C SER A 189 12.68 -7.37 -1.12
N PRO A 190 13.45 -6.70 -1.99
CA PRO A 190 14.82 -7.10 -2.26
C PRO A 190 15.68 -6.87 -1.04
N THR A 191 16.55 -7.84 -0.77
CA THR A 191 17.44 -7.79 0.38
C THR A 191 18.61 -6.83 0.21
N HIS A 192 19.29 -6.51 1.31
CA HIS A 192 20.43 -5.59 1.33
C HIS A 192 21.66 -6.20 0.62
N ASP A 193 22.50 -5.35 0.04
CA ASP A 193 23.68 -5.77 -0.73
C ASP A 193 24.68 -6.58 0.08
N SER A 194 24.85 -6.26 1.38
CA SER A 194 25.71 -7.04 2.28
C SER A 194 25.30 -8.51 2.38
N TYR A 195 23.99 -8.82 2.36
CA TYR A 195 23.51 -10.20 2.37
C TYR A 195 23.78 -10.88 1.03
N VAL A 196 23.48 -10.20 -0.08
CA VAL A 196 23.71 -10.74 -1.43
C VAL A 196 25.19 -11.06 -1.64
N LEU A 197 26.08 -10.14 -1.25
CA LEU A 197 27.54 -10.30 -1.29
C LEU A 197 27.99 -11.53 -0.48
N SER A 198 27.49 -11.67 0.74
CA SER A 198 27.88 -12.80 1.60
C SER A 198 27.42 -14.16 1.04
N LYS A 199 26.33 -14.18 0.27
CA LYS A 199 25.73 -15.39 -0.30
C LYS A 199 26.33 -15.79 -1.66
N LEU A 200 26.79 -14.82 -2.45
CA LEU A 200 27.21 -15.00 -3.83
C LEU A 200 28.72 -14.87 -4.00
N THR A 201 29.50 -15.38 -3.04
CA THR A 201 30.96 -15.16 -2.83
C THR A 201 31.84 -15.00 -4.08
N ASP A 202 31.51 -15.66 -5.20
CA ASP A 202 32.28 -15.62 -6.46
C ASP A 202 31.42 -15.39 -7.72
N ALA A 203 30.13 -15.05 -7.56
CA ALA A 203 29.20 -14.85 -8.67
C ALA A 203 28.93 -13.35 -8.93
N ALA A 204 28.58 -13.03 -10.18
CA ALA A 204 28.11 -11.70 -10.53
C ALA A 204 26.86 -11.36 -9.71
N TRP A 205 26.97 -10.31 -8.90
CA TRP A 205 25.86 -9.77 -8.11
C TRP A 205 25.46 -8.41 -8.65
N ILE A 206 24.18 -8.11 -8.51
CA ILE A 206 23.53 -6.91 -9.00
C ILE A 206 23.27 -6.02 -7.78
N PRO A 207 23.71 -4.75 -7.79
CA PRO A 207 23.43 -3.81 -6.72
C PRO A 207 21.95 -3.68 -6.41
N ALA A 208 21.61 -3.41 -5.15
CA ALA A 208 20.24 -3.25 -4.67
C ALA A 208 19.44 -2.29 -5.52
N THR A 209 20.06 -1.15 -5.88
CA THR A 209 19.46 -0.13 -6.74
C THR A 209 19.04 -0.69 -8.10
N ASP A 210 19.84 -1.56 -8.69
CA ASP A 210 19.57 -2.17 -10.00
C ASP A 210 18.63 -3.37 -9.90
N ARG A 211 18.73 -4.19 -8.84
CA ARG A 211 17.74 -5.22 -8.54
C ARG A 211 16.35 -4.62 -8.34
N CYS A 212 16.26 -3.49 -7.65
CA CYS A 212 15.02 -2.73 -7.50
C CYS A 212 14.43 -2.30 -8.86
N LYS A 213 15.27 -1.78 -9.76
CA LYS A 213 14.83 -1.40 -11.12
C LYS A 213 14.40 -2.62 -11.94
N LEU A 214 15.13 -3.74 -11.85
CA LEU A 214 14.79 -4.98 -12.55
C LEU A 214 13.46 -5.53 -12.06
N ILE A 215 13.21 -5.55 -10.75
CA ILE A 215 11.93 -5.97 -10.16
C ILE A 215 10.79 -5.05 -10.62
N GLU A 216 10.98 -3.73 -10.56
CA GLU A 216 9.96 -2.78 -11.01
C GLU A 216 9.66 -2.94 -12.51
N GLY A 217 10.69 -3.10 -13.35
CA GLY A 217 10.55 -3.36 -14.77
C GLY A 217 9.86 -4.70 -15.07
N ALA A 218 10.24 -5.76 -14.35
CA ALA A 218 9.64 -7.08 -14.50
C ALA A 218 8.17 -7.10 -14.06
N ILE A 219 7.80 -6.43 -12.97
CA ILE A 219 6.39 -6.26 -12.56
C ILE A 219 5.58 -5.57 -13.67
N LYS A 220 6.13 -4.54 -14.31
CA LYS A 220 5.48 -3.84 -15.43
C LYS A 220 5.37 -4.74 -16.67
N HIS A 221 6.42 -5.50 -16.97
CA HIS A 221 6.47 -6.42 -18.10
C HIS A 221 5.44 -7.56 -17.98
N GLU A 222 5.18 -8.06 -16.77
CA GLU A 222 4.13 -9.05 -16.49
C GLU A 222 2.70 -8.49 -16.65
N GLY A 223 2.57 -7.20 -16.97
CA GLY A 223 1.32 -6.55 -17.36
C GLY A 223 0.46 -6.06 -16.19
N VAL A 224 -0.72 -5.53 -16.54
CA VAL A 224 -1.66 -4.91 -15.60
C VAL A 224 -2.18 -5.93 -14.56
N ALA A 225 -2.30 -7.19 -14.94
CA ALA A 225 -2.76 -8.26 -14.04
C ALA A 225 -1.87 -8.40 -12.80
N LEU A 226 -0.54 -8.29 -12.94
CA LEU A 226 0.39 -8.35 -11.81
C LEU A 226 0.62 -6.96 -11.19
N SER A 227 0.91 -5.95 -12.02
CA SER A 227 1.25 -4.59 -11.56
C SER A 227 0.10 -3.84 -10.89
N SER A 228 -1.15 -4.31 -11.03
CA SER A 228 -2.32 -3.75 -10.33
C SER A 228 -2.30 -4.01 -8.83
N TRP A 229 -1.58 -5.03 -8.35
CA TRP A 229 -1.60 -5.41 -6.93
C TRP A 229 -0.22 -5.73 -6.35
N VAL A 230 0.79 -6.03 -7.17
CA VAL A 230 2.17 -6.23 -6.72
C VAL A 230 2.99 -4.95 -6.87
N ALA A 231 3.76 -4.62 -5.84
CA ALA A 231 4.72 -3.53 -5.83
C ALA A 231 6.06 -3.96 -5.23
N ILE A 232 7.08 -3.15 -5.48
CA ILE A 232 8.37 -3.30 -4.79
C ILE A 232 8.31 -2.61 -3.42
N SER A 233 8.89 -3.25 -2.40
CA SER A 233 9.23 -2.65 -1.10
C SER A 233 10.74 -2.43 -1.04
N ARG A 234 11.18 -1.18 -0.98
CA ARG A 234 12.62 -0.84 -0.96
C ARG A 234 13.23 -0.79 0.45
N GLY A 235 12.38 -0.89 1.49
CA GLY A 235 12.77 -0.64 2.87
C GLY A 235 13.94 -1.50 3.35
N GLU A 236 13.94 -2.80 3.02
CA GLU A 236 15.02 -3.73 3.35
C GLU A 236 16.32 -3.42 2.59
N SER A 237 16.22 -3.20 1.28
CA SER A 237 17.38 -2.93 0.42
C SER A 237 18.05 -1.57 0.70
N GLU A 238 17.29 -0.59 1.18
CA GLU A 238 17.74 0.79 1.38
C GLU A 238 17.96 1.10 2.88
N TRP A 239 17.93 0.08 3.76
CA TRP A 239 18.09 0.27 5.19
C TRP A 239 19.52 0.72 5.56
N PRO A 240 19.70 1.90 6.20
CA PRO A 240 21.04 2.44 6.44
C PRO A 240 21.90 1.61 7.40
N ALA A 241 21.27 0.83 8.30
CA ALA A 241 22.00 0.00 9.26
C ALA A 241 22.50 -1.33 8.66
N GLY A 242 22.18 -1.60 7.39
CA GLY A 242 22.60 -2.80 6.68
C GLY A 242 21.52 -3.88 6.62
N PHE A 243 21.96 -5.13 6.51
CA PHE A 243 21.05 -6.28 6.37
C PHE A 243 20.16 -6.46 7.59
N VAL A 244 18.87 -6.66 7.31
CA VAL A 244 17.82 -7.02 8.26
C VAL A 244 17.22 -8.33 7.79
N ASP A 245 17.04 -9.28 8.71
CA ASP A 245 16.54 -10.60 8.36
C ASP A 245 15.03 -10.57 8.05
N PHE A 246 14.53 -11.57 7.32
CA PHE A 246 13.20 -11.53 6.74
C PHE A 246 12.06 -11.53 7.78
N ASP A 247 12.29 -12.07 8.97
CA ASP A 247 11.34 -12.02 10.08
C ASP A 247 11.19 -10.59 10.58
N GLU A 248 12.29 -9.90 10.88
CA GLU A 248 12.27 -8.49 11.28
C GLU A 248 11.70 -7.58 10.18
N VAL A 249 12.00 -7.84 8.90
CA VAL A 249 11.36 -7.12 7.78
C VAL A 249 9.84 -7.31 7.81
N THR A 250 9.37 -8.54 8.05
CA THR A 250 7.94 -8.87 8.09
C THR A 250 7.25 -8.19 9.27
N GLU A 251 7.87 -8.20 10.44
CA GLU A 251 7.39 -7.56 11.67
C GLU A 251 7.28 -6.04 11.52
N ASN A 252 8.36 -5.40 11.05
CA ASN A 252 8.40 -3.96 10.79
C ASN A 252 7.35 -3.56 9.75
N PHE A 253 7.15 -4.39 8.73
CA PHE A 253 6.13 -4.14 7.71
C PHE A 253 4.71 -4.28 8.27
N ARG A 254 4.43 -5.29 9.09
CA ARG A 254 3.16 -5.47 9.81
C ARG A 254 2.86 -4.28 10.72
N ASP A 255 3.85 -3.83 11.49
CA ASP A 255 3.72 -2.69 12.39
C ASP A 255 3.45 -1.41 11.62
N PHE A 256 4.24 -1.15 10.57
CA PHE A 256 4.06 0.01 9.71
C PHE A 256 2.66 0.06 9.08
N LEU A 257 2.19 -1.06 8.51
CA LEU A 257 0.87 -1.15 7.89
C LEU A 257 -0.24 -0.92 8.90
N ASN A 258 -0.22 -1.62 10.02
CA ASN A 258 -1.28 -1.53 11.01
C ASN A 258 -1.27 -0.19 11.75
N PHE A 259 -0.09 0.36 12.04
CA PHE A 259 0.02 1.72 12.57
C PHE A 259 -0.56 2.76 11.59
N THR A 260 -0.23 2.64 10.31
CA THR A 260 -0.63 3.61 9.29
C THR A 260 -2.12 3.52 8.95
N LEU A 261 -2.65 2.30 8.84
CA LEU A 261 -3.99 2.04 8.29
C LEU A 261 -5.05 1.85 9.38
N VAL A 262 -4.69 1.30 10.54
CA VAL A 262 -5.61 0.97 11.65
C VAL A 262 -5.54 2.01 12.76
N ASN A 263 -4.36 2.29 13.31
CA ASN A 263 -4.23 3.17 14.49
C ASN A 263 -4.61 4.62 14.19
N LYS A 264 -4.49 5.05 12.94
CA LYS A 264 -5.00 6.35 12.49
C LYS A 264 -6.51 6.36 12.21
N LYS A 265 -7.21 5.22 12.33
CA LYS A 265 -8.65 4.99 12.02
C LYS A 265 -9.11 5.55 10.67
N LYS A 266 -8.20 5.62 9.69
CA LYS A 266 -8.41 6.35 8.44
C LYS A 266 -8.75 5.47 7.24
N PHE A 267 -8.48 4.16 7.27
CA PHE A 267 -8.63 3.31 6.08
C PHE A 267 -9.18 1.91 6.34
N VAL A 268 -8.82 1.25 7.45
CA VAL A 268 -9.36 -0.08 7.79
C VAL A 268 -9.78 -0.14 9.25
N LYS A 269 -10.86 -0.88 9.52
CA LYS A 269 -11.44 -1.05 10.86
C LYS A 269 -10.70 -2.10 11.70
N TYR A 270 -10.10 -3.08 11.04
CA TYR A 270 -9.42 -4.21 11.66
C TYR A 270 -7.96 -4.28 11.17
N PRO A 271 -7.05 -4.83 11.98
CA PRO A 271 -5.70 -5.09 11.55
C PRO A 271 -5.62 -5.99 10.31
N ILE A 272 -4.62 -5.70 9.49
CA ILE A 272 -4.30 -6.43 8.26
C ILE A 272 -3.27 -7.49 8.60
N ASN A 273 -3.50 -8.70 8.11
CA ASN A 273 -2.54 -9.79 8.21
C ASN A 273 -1.42 -9.61 7.17
N VAL A 274 -0.17 -9.76 7.59
CA VAL A 274 0.97 -9.89 6.67
C VAL A 274 1.26 -11.37 6.49
N ILE A 275 1.24 -11.83 5.24
CA ILE A 275 1.54 -13.21 4.88
C ILE A 275 2.90 -13.25 4.21
N TYR A 276 3.88 -13.84 4.89
CA TYR A 276 5.20 -14.09 4.31
C TYR A 276 5.13 -15.27 3.34
N VAL A 277 5.35 -15.00 2.05
CA VAL A 277 5.29 -15.99 0.96
C VAL A 277 6.69 -16.45 0.62
N CYS A 278 6.96 -17.75 0.78
CA CYS A 278 8.22 -18.34 0.40
C CYS A 278 8.04 -19.75 -0.18
N GLY A 279 9.09 -20.26 -0.84
CA GLY A 279 9.14 -21.63 -1.31
C GLY A 279 9.42 -22.62 -0.19
N LEU A 280 9.05 -23.88 -0.41
CA LEU A 280 9.35 -24.97 0.54
C LEU A 280 10.84 -25.12 0.87
N ASP A 281 11.76 -24.78 -0.06
CA ASP A 281 13.20 -24.87 0.20
C ASP A 281 13.65 -23.90 1.30
N HIS A 282 13.16 -22.66 1.25
CA HIS A 282 13.48 -21.64 2.24
C HIS A 282 12.88 -22.00 3.60
N PHE A 283 11.63 -22.46 3.63
CA PHE A 283 10.98 -22.93 4.85
C PHE A 283 11.77 -24.07 5.52
N ASN A 284 12.20 -25.07 4.74
CA ASN A 284 12.94 -26.22 5.27
C ASN A 284 14.33 -25.84 5.81
N LYS A 285 14.98 -24.83 5.22
CA LYS A 285 16.29 -24.32 5.67
C LYS A 285 16.17 -23.37 6.85
N CYS A 286 15.02 -22.70 7.02
CA CYS A 286 14.89 -21.59 7.95
C CYS A 286 13.73 -21.77 8.94
N PRO A 287 14.01 -22.29 10.15
CA PRO A 287 12.99 -22.44 11.20
C PRO A 287 12.34 -21.12 11.64
N ALA A 288 12.99 -19.98 11.39
CA ALA A 288 12.47 -18.65 11.72
C ALA A 288 11.13 -18.35 11.00
N VAL A 289 10.90 -18.93 9.82
CA VAL A 289 9.63 -18.80 9.07
C VAL A 289 8.44 -19.30 9.90
N ALA A 290 8.60 -20.40 10.65
CA ALA A 290 7.55 -20.91 11.53
C ALA A 290 7.51 -20.19 12.89
N ARG A 291 8.60 -19.53 13.31
CA ARG A 291 8.62 -18.78 14.58
C ARG A 291 7.87 -17.46 14.45
N MET A 292 8.00 -16.75 13.33
CA MET A 292 7.34 -15.45 13.15
C MET A 292 5.81 -15.56 13.19
N THR A 293 5.22 -16.69 12.79
CA THR A 293 3.76 -16.88 12.75
C THR A 293 3.12 -17.00 14.13
N LYS A 294 3.93 -17.02 15.19
CA LYS A 294 3.46 -16.92 16.58
C LYS A 294 3.04 -15.51 16.96
N GLN A 295 3.39 -14.51 16.15
CA GLN A 295 3.02 -13.12 16.38
C GLN A 295 1.66 -12.80 15.76
N ASP A 296 0.94 -11.90 16.41
CA ASP A 296 -0.37 -11.46 15.92
C ASP A 296 -0.27 -10.86 14.52
N TYR A 297 -1.22 -11.21 13.66
CA TYR A 297 -1.34 -10.70 12.29
C TYR A 297 -0.16 -11.04 11.37
N ILE A 298 0.61 -12.09 11.70
CA ILE A 298 1.64 -12.65 10.82
C ILE A 298 1.31 -14.11 10.52
N ALA A 299 1.31 -14.47 9.24
CA ALA A 299 1.20 -15.84 8.75
C ALA A 299 2.28 -16.10 7.68
N SER A 300 2.47 -17.36 7.32
CA SER A 300 3.39 -17.78 6.27
C SER A 300 2.68 -18.66 5.25
N ALA A 301 2.82 -18.35 3.96
CA ALA A 301 2.34 -19.17 2.86
C ALA A 301 3.52 -19.89 2.19
N ILE A 302 3.57 -21.21 2.35
CA ILE A 302 4.64 -22.06 1.86
C ILE A 302 4.22 -22.66 0.53
N VAL A 303 4.77 -22.13 -0.56
CA VAL A 303 4.44 -22.60 -1.91
C VAL A 303 5.33 -23.78 -2.28
N TYR A 304 4.72 -24.92 -2.60
CA TYR A 304 5.40 -26.17 -2.91
C TYR A 304 4.88 -26.78 -4.21
N ARG A 305 5.66 -27.62 -4.90
CA ARG A 305 5.22 -28.30 -6.13
C ARG A 305 4.54 -29.63 -5.78
N SER A 306 3.40 -29.92 -6.40
CA SER A 306 2.77 -31.24 -6.31
C SER A 306 3.72 -32.32 -6.85
N GLY A 307 3.96 -33.37 -6.08
CA GLY A 307 4.87 -34.48 -6.44
C GLY A 307 6.26 -34.42 -5.78
N TYR A 308 6.65 -33.28 -5.18
CA TYR A 308 7.62 -33.32 -4.07
C TYR A 308 6.83 -33.87 -2.89
N GLU A 309 7.13 -35.11 -2.49
CA GLU A 309 6.36 -35.83 -1.49
C GLU A 309 6.08 -34.94 -0.28
N GLU A 310 4.80 -34.85 0.12
CA GLU A 310 4.34 -34.19 1.35
C GLU A 310 5.12 -34.67 2.60
N GLN A 311 5.84 -35.79 2.47
CA GLN A 311 6.82 -36.36 3.39
C GLN A 311 8.00 -35.42 3.77
N HIS A 312 8.30 -34.40 2.96
CA HIS A 312 9.34 -33.40 3.23
C HIS A 312 8.84 -32.06 3.77
N ILE A 313 7.51 -31.88 3.87
CA ILE A 313 6.98 -30.92 4.83
C ILE A 313 7.42 -31.50 6.16
N ARG A 314 8.40 -30.86 6.82
CA ARG A 314 8.90 -31.36 8.12
C ARG A 314 7.69 -31.81 8.92
N ASN A 315 7.74 -33.04 9.46
CA ASN A 315 6.81 -33.58 10.45
C ASN A 315 6.62 -32.67 11.70
N SER A 316 7.22 -31.48 11.71
CA SER A 316 6.87 -30.35 12.56
C SER A 316 5.44 -29.90 12.26
N SER A 317 4.55 -30.34 13.14
CA SER A 317 3.41 -29.60 13.69
C SER A 317 2.75 -28.58 12.75
N LYS A 318 1.42 -28.70 12.60
CA LYS A 318 0.54 -27.60 12.16
C LYS A 318 0.75 -26.39 13.08
N ALA A 319 1.83 -25.64 12.86
CA ALA A 319 2.13 -24.43 13.59
C ALA A 319 1.04 -23.44 13.20
N SER A 320 0.39 -22.85 14.20
CA SER A 320 -0.61 -21.81 13.97
C SER A 320 -0.01 -20.75 13.04
N GLY A 321 -0.70 -20.46 11.94
CA GLY A 321 -0.27 -19.46 10.95
C GLY A 321 0.67 -19.93 9.84
N VAL A 322 1.06 -21.22 9.75
CA VAL A 322 1.76 -21.76 8.57
C VAL A 322 0.75 -22.44 7.63
N ILE A 323 0.71 -21.99 6.38
CA ILE A 323 -0.29 -22.35 5.38
C ILE A 323 0.44 -22.92 4.15
N TYR A 324 0.10 -24.14 3.77
CA TYR A 324 0.75 -24.81 2.63
C TYR A 324 -0.08 -24.59 1.36
N VAL A 325 0.59 -24.12 0.31
CA VAL A 325 -0.05 -23.76 -0.96
C VAL A 325 0.57 -24.59 -2.08
N SER A 326 -0.17 -25.56 -2.61
CA SER A 326 0.29 -26.40 -3.71
C SER A 326 0.33 -25.62 -5.02
N LEU A 327 1.45 -25.63 -5.72
CA LEU A 327 1.62 -25.11 -7.07
C LEU A 327 1.06 -26.13 -8.05
N THR A 328 -0.12 -25.87 -8.63
CA THR A 328 -0.79 -26.73 -9.60
C THR A 328 -0.47 -26.29 -11.03
N GLY A 329 0.05 -27.19 -11.89
CA GLY A 329 0.26 -26.97 -13.33
C GLY A 329 1.48 -26.08 -13.70
N GLU A 330 1.91 -26.18 -14.97
CA GLU A 330 2.95 -25.35 -15.65
C GLU A 330 4.42 -25.76 -15.46
N ARG A 331 4.75 -26.99 -15.86
CA ARG A 331 6.14 -27.33 -16.25
C ARG A 331 6.22 -28.17 -17.52
N ASP A 332 5.17 -28.17 -18.36
CA ASP A 332 5.18 -28.87 -19.66
C ASP A 332 5.61 -27.93 -20.80
N ASP A 333 5.82 -26.64 -20.51
CA ASP A 333 5.99 -25.55 -21.44
C ASP A 333 7.44 -25.00 -21.49
N LEU A 334 8.39 -25.70 -20.86
CA LEU A 334 9.83 -25.41 -20.95
C LEU A 334 10.66 -26.60 -21.49
N SER A 335 10.01 -27.60 -22.08
CA SER A 335 10.65 -28.65 -22.87
C SER A 335 10.61 -28.40 -24.39
N GLU A 336 10.02 -27.29 -24.84
CA GLU A 336 9.98 -26.88 -26.25
C GLU A 336 10.38 -25.41 -26.43
N MET A 337 11.60 -25.05 -26.03
CA MET A 337 12.41 -23.95 -26.57
C MET A 337 13.88 -24.30 -26.35
#